data_AF-A0A7Y3BDZ9-F1
#
_entry.id   AF-A0A7Y3BDZ9-F1
#
_cell.length_a   1.000
_cell.length_b   1.000
_cell.length_c   1.000
_cell.angle_alpha   90.00
_cell.angle_beta   90.00
_cell.angle_gamma   90.00
#
_symmetry.space_group_name_H-M   'P 1'
#
loop_
_entity.id
_entity.type
_entity.pdbx_description
1 polymer ?
#
loop_
_entity_poly.entity_id
_entity_poly.type
_entity_poly.pdbx_seq_one_letter_code
_entity_poly.pdbx_strand_id
1 'polypeptide(L)'
;MQDQSERKTTHDAEEDMRNQDIQIYVNGALKHRSEAMVSVYDSGFMLGDGMWEGMRLYNGKWAFFDEHMDRLFEACKAVSLDIGMTRKDDH
;
A
#
# COMPACT_ATOMS: atom_id res chain seq x y z
N MET A 1 -30.87 -21.59 -14.84
CA MET A 1 -29.69 -21.37 -13.98
C MET A 1 -28.83 -20.37 -14.74
N GLN A 2 -28.78 -19.12 -14.29
CA GLN A 2 -28.02 -18.09 -15.00
C GLN A 2 -26.53 -18.29 -14.71
N ASP A 3 -25.77 -18.46 -15.79
CA ASP A 3 -24.32 -18.39 -15.84
C ASP A 3 -23.87 -17.01 -15.34
N GLN A 4 -23.23 -16.97 -14.17
CA GLN A 4 -22.65 -15.75 -13.63
C GLN A 4 -21.25 -15.59 -14.21
N SER A 5 -21.16 -15.18 -15.48
CA SER A 5 -19.87 -14.72 -16.01
C SER A 5 -19.51 -13.41 -15.30
N GLU A 6 -18.58 -13.52 -14.35
CA GLU A 6 -17.67 -12.50 -13.81
C GLU A 6 -18.17 -11.05 -13.88
N ARG A 7 -18.84 -10.62 -12.80
CA ARG A 7 -19.14 -9.20 -12.58
C ARG A 7 -17.85 -8.48 -12.17
N LYS A 8 -17.05 -8.04 -13.16
CA LYS A 8 -15.84 -7.26 -12.90
C LYS A 8 -16.18 -5.94 -12.21
N THR A 9 -15.61 -5.70 -11.03
CA THR A 9 -15.69 -4.43 -10.32
C THR A 9 -14.53 -3.50 -10.71
N THR A 10 -14.66 -2.20 -10.44
CA THR A 10 -13.61 -1.21 -10.71
C THR A 10 -12.29 -1.50 -10.00
N HIS A 11 -12.30 -2.32 -8.95
CA HIS A 11 -11.13 -2.65 -8.14
C HIS A 11 -10.64 -4.09 -8.34
N ASP A 12 -11.18 -4.81 -9.33
CA ASP A 12 -10.72 -6.16 -9.62
C ASP A 12 -9.35 -6.12 -10.30
N ALA A 13 -8.40 -6.85 -9.74
CA ALA A 13 -7.08 -7.08 -10.33
C ALA A 13 -7.02 -8.50 -10.91
N GLU A 14 -6.23 -8.69 -11.96
CA GLU A 14 -5.94 -10.04 -12.46
C GLU A 14 -5.17 -10.83 -11.39
N GLU A 15 -5.56 -12.09 -11.21
CA GLU A 15 -4.84 -12.98 -10.30
C GLU A 15 -3.45 -13.27 -10.85
N ASP A 16 -2.44 -13.04 -10.02
CA ASP A 16 -1.05 -13.39 -10.31
C ASP A 16 -0.54 -14.36 -9.24
N MET A 17 -0.16 -15.57 -9.68
CA MET A 17 0.38 -16.62 -8.81
C MET A 17 1.61 -16.15 -8.02
N ARG A 18 2.40 -15.20 -8.55
CA ARG A 18 3.58 -14.65 -7.87
C ARG A 18 3.22 -13.87 -6.61
N ASN A 19 1.99 -13.38 -6.52
CA ASN A 19 1.51 -12.60 -5.38
C ASN A 19 0.94 -13.49 -4.25
N GLN A 20 0.97 -14.82 -4.39
CA GLN A 20 0.34 -15.72 -3.40
C GLN A 20 1.01 -15.66 -2.04
N ASP A 21 2.34 -15.57 -2.00
CA ASP A 21 3.12 -15.68 -0.75
C ASP A 21 3.78 -14.36 -0.33
N ILE A 22 3.31 -13.22 -0.84
CA ILE A 22 3.90 -11.92 -0.53
C ILE A 22 3.80 -11.60 0.96
N GLN A 23 4.83 -10.92 1.46
CA GLN A 23 4.86 -10.41 2.81
C GLN A 23 4.35 -8.97 2.83
N ILE A 24 3.46 -8.66 3.77
CA ILE A 24 2.92 -7.33 4.00
C ILE A 24 3.39 -6.87 5.37
N TYR A 25 4.03 -5.70 5.42
CA TYR A 25 4.41 -5.07 6.67
C TYR A 25 3.21 -4.36 7.28
N VAL A 26 2.77 -4.79 8.46
CA VAL A 26 1.63 -4.20 9.17
C VAL A 26 1.87 -4.27 10.68
N ASN A 27 1.69 -3.14 11.36
CA ASN A 27 1.85 -3.00 12.82
C ASN A 27 3.19 -3.54 13.36
N GLY A 28 4.31 -3.21 12.70
CA GLY A 28 5.65 -3.57 13.18
C GLY A 28 6.14 -4.96 12.76
N ALA A 29 5.37 -5.71 11.96
CA ALA A 29 5.72 -7.07 11.56
C ALA A 29 5.44 -7.34 10.07
N LEU A 30 6.33 -8.12 9.44
CA LEU A 30 6.05 -8.76 8.16
C LEU A 30 5.13 -9.97 8.39
N LYS A 31 4.02 -10.02 7.67
CA LYS A 31 3.05 -11.11 7.73
C LYS A 31 2.74 -11.63 6.33
N HIS A 32 2.37 -12.90 6.23
CA HIS A 32 1.83 -13.45 5.00
C HIS A 32 0.53 -12.70 4.62
N ARG A 33 0.27 -12.52 3.31
CA ARG A 33 -0.89 -11.76 2.83
C ARG A 33 -2.24 -12.20 3.41
N SER A 34 -2.40 -13.48 3.75
CA SER A 34 -3.64 -14.02 4.33
C SER A 34 -3.84 -13.65 5.80
N GLU A 35 -2.79 -13.17 6.47
CA GLU A 35 -2.78 -12.84 7.90
C GLU A 35 -2.60 -11.33 8.15
N ALA A 36 -2.27 -10.57 7.10
CA ALA A 36 -2.14 -9.13 7.17
C ALA A 36 -3.52 -8.48 7.29
N MET A 37 -3.75 -7.82 8.41
CA MET A 37 -5.05 -7.24 8.76
C MET A 37 -4.88 -5.82 9.32
N VAL A 38 -5.83 -4.96 8.97
CA VAL A 38 -6.03 -3.64 9.60
C VAL A 38 -7.35 -3.64 10.35
N SER A 39 -7.50 -2.74 11.33
CA SER A 39 -8.76 -2.58 12.04
C SER A 39 -9.83 -2.01 11.10
N VAL A 40 -11.07 -2.46 11.22
CA VAL A 40 -12.21 -1.83 10.53
C VAL A 40 -12.49 -0.40 11.04
N TYR A 41 -11.92 -0.03 12.20
CA TYR A 41 -11.97 1.32 12.76
C TYR A 41 -10.74 2.17 12.41
N ASP A 42 -9.86 1.67 11.56
CA ASP A 42 -8.75 2.46 11.03
C ASP A 42 -9.30 3.66 10.24
N SER A 43 -8.74 4.87 10.45
CA SER A 43 -9.23 6.09 9.79
C SER A 43 -9.00 6.06 8.28
N GLY A 44 -7.94 5.39 7.81
CA GLY A 44 -7.69 5.14 6.40
C GLY A 44 -8.78 4.29 5.77
N PHE A 45 -9.36 3.34 6.50
CA PHE A 45 -10.50 2.55 6.04
C PHE A 45 -11.83 3.31 6.18
N MET A 46 -12.09 3.91 7.34
CA MET A 46 -13.39 4.54 7.66
C MET A 46 -13.65 5.84 6.89
N LEU A 47 -12.61 6.65 6.71
CA LEU A 47 -12.71 8.03 6.21
C LEU A 47 -11.85 8.27 4.96
N GLY A 48 -11.05 7.29 4.54
CA GLY A 48 -10.07 7.48 3.46
C GLY A 48 -8.91 8.36 3.89
N ASP A 49 -8.65 8.49 5.19
CA ASP A 49 -7.60 9.33 5.75
C ASP A 49 -6.25 8.59 5.73
N GLY A 50 -5.67 8.49 4.54
CA GLY A 50 -4.40 7.82 4.30
C GLY A 50 -3.69 8.36 3.06
N MET A 51 -2.38 8.15 3.00
CA MET A 51 -1.55 8.50 1.85
C MET A 51 -0.76 7.29 1.39
N TRP A 52 -0.51 7.18 0.09
CA TRP A 52 0.18 6.03 -0.49
C TRP A 52 1.13 6.45 -1.60
N GLU A 53 2.12 5.60 -1.86
CA GLU A 53 3.01 5.69 -3.01
C GLU A 53 3.18 4.32 -3.67
N GLY A 54 3.38 4.34 -4.99
CA GLY A 54 3.64 3.14 -5.78
C GLY A 54 5.05 3.18 -6.34
N MET A 55 5.90 2.23 -5.96
CA MET A 55 7.30 2.18 -6.38
C MET A 55 7.59 0.96 -7.25
N ARG A 56 8.65 1.05 -8.06
CA ARG A 56 9.10 -0.06 -8.91
C ARG A 56 10.54 -0.42 -8.61
N LEU A 57 10.80 -1.71 -8.45
CA LEU A 57 12.13 -2.28 -8.32
C LEU A 57 12.56 -2.90 -9.66
N TYR A 58 13.69 -2.45 -10.19
CA TYR A 58 14.30 -3.01 -11.38
C TYR A 58 15.72 -3.46 -11.05
N ASN A 59 16.01 -4.75 -11.27
CA ASN A 59 17.34 -5.32 -11.07
C ASN A 59 17.95 -4.95 -9.71
N GLY A 60 17.15 -5.01 -8.64
CA GLY A 60 17.59 -4.68 -7.27
C GLY A 60 17.74 -3.19 -6.97
N LYS A 61 17.32 -2.29 -7.87
CA LYS A 61 17.32 -0.84 -7.65
C LYS A 61 15.93 -0.24 -7.75
N TRP A 62 15.57 0.59 -6.78
CA TRP A 62 14.34 1.38 -6.82
C TRP A 62 14.45 2.48 -7.87
N ALA A 63 13.45 2.57 -8.75
CA ALA A 63 13.35 3.68 -9.70
C ALA A 63 12.81 4.93 -8.98
N PHE A 64 13.51 6.06 -9.14
CA PHE A 64 13.09 7.38 -8.64
C PHE A 64 12.76 7.41 -7.14
N PHE A 65 13.55 6.69 -6.33
CA PHE A 65 13.28 6.50 -4.90
C PHE A 65 13.08 7.84 -4.17
N ASP A 66 14.03 8.76 -4.35
CA ASP A 66 14.00 10.05 -3.67
C ASP A 66 12.78 10.88 -4.10
N GLU A 67 12.45 10.88 -5.39
CA GLU A 67 11.29 11.60 -5.90
C GLU A 67 9.94 11.01 -5.42
N HIS A 68 9.86 9.69 -5.23
CA HIS A 68 8.70 9.04 -4.62
C HIS A 68 8.57 9.41 -3.13
N MET A 69 9.68 9.35 -2.38
CA MET A 69 9.65 9.68 -0.95
C MET A 69 9.34 11.16 -0.71
N ASP A 70 9.92 12.07 -1.49
CA ASP A 70 9.63 13.49 -1.40
C ASP A 70 8.13 13.75 -1.66
N ARG A 71 7.54 13.08 -2.66
CA ARG A 71 6.11 13.20 -2.94
C ARG A 71 5.24 12.64 -1.81
N LEU A 72 5.61 11.51 -1.21
CA LEU A 72 4.88 10.95 -0.06
C LEU A 72 4.87 11.92 1.12
N PHE A 73 6.04 12.43 1.53
CA PHE A 73 6.15 13.32 2.68
C PHE A 73 5.47 14.67 2.44
N GLU A 74 5.59 15.25 1.24
CA GLU A 74 4.87 16.49 0.90
C GLU A 74 3.35 16.26 0.84
N ALA A 75 2.88 15.10 0.36
CA ALA A 75 1.45 14.77 0.36
C ALA A 75 0.90 14.60 1.79
N CYS A 76 1.62 13.88 2.68
CA CYS A 76 1.26 13.78 4.10
C CYS A 76 1.20 15.17 4.76
N LYS A 77 2.20 16.01 4.50
CA LYS A 77 2.25 17.38 5.03
C LYS A 77 1.09 18.25 4.53
N ALA A 78 0.72 18.14 3.26
CA ALA A 78 -0.37 18.92 2.67
C ALA A 78 -1.73 18.67 3.35
N VAL A 79 -1.94 17.47 3.90
CA VAL A 79 -3.15 17.09 4.64
C VAL A 79 -2.95 17.03 6.16
N SER A 80 -1.77 17.46 6.65
CA SER A 80 -1.41 17.41 8.08
C SER A 80 -1.45 16.01 8.70
N LEU A 81 -1.12 14.97 7.91
CA LEU A 81 -0.99 13.60 8.38
C LEU A 81 0.41 13.36 8.95
N ASP A 82 0.48 12.97 10.22
CA ASP A 82 1.72 12.55 10.89
C ASP A 82 1.86 11.02 10.81
N ILE A 83 2.89 10.57 10.11
CA ILE A 83 3.20 9.15 9.93
C ILE A 83 4.28 8.64 10.90
N GLY A 84 4.68 9.44 11.88
CA GLY A 84 5.64 9.05 12.93
C GLY A 84 7.07 8.84 12.44
N MET A 85 7.40 9.33 11.25
CA MET A 85 8.71 9.21 10.60
C MET A 85 9.08 10.55 9.94
N THR A 86 10.38 10.83 9.83
CA THR A 86 10.88 11.95 9.03
C THR A 86 11.56 11.46 7.76
N ARG A 87 11.71 12.35 6.78
CA ARG A 87 12.44 12.07 5.53
C ARG A 87 13.87 11.56 5.75
N LYS A 88 14.49 11.90 6.90
CA LYS A 88 15.85 11.50 7.26
C LYS A 88 15.94 10.12 7.91
N ASP A 89 14.84 9.59 8.44
CA ASP A 89 14.81 8.29 9.12
C ASP A 89 14.72 7.11 8.14
N ASP A 90 14.56 7.39 6.84
CA ASP A 90 14.29 6.42 5.76
C ASP A 90 15.57 6.00 5.00
N HIS A 91 16.68 5.77 5.72
CA HIS A 91 17.98 5.37 5.14
C HIS A 91 18.49 4.03 5.66
#